data_AF-A0A0N1EQ74-F1
#
_entry.id   AF-A0A0N1EQ74-F1
#
_cell.length_a   1.000
_cell.length_b   1.000
_cell.length_c   1.000
_cell.angle_alpha   90.00
_cell.angle_beta   90.00
_cell.angle_gamma   90.00
#
_symmetry.space_group_name_H-M   'P 1'
#
loop_
_entity.id
_entity.type
_entity.pdbx_description
1 polymer ?
#
loop_
_entity_poly.entity_id
_entity_poly.type
_entity_poly.pdbx_seq_one_letter_code
_entity_poly.pdbx_strand_id
1 'polypeptide(L)' 'MQFDSFSDFIAMGGYGFYVWLSFGSCALILIGILLSSLNDTKRILSSVQQQVDREARIKQAKQEQQV' A
#
# COMPACT_ATOMS: atom_id res chain seq x y z
N MET A 1 -19.53 -22.18 -31.47
CA MET A 1 -19.63 -21.11 -30.47
C MET A 1 -18.26 -20.43 -30.44
N GLN A 2 -18.16 -19.09 -30.38
CA GLN A 2 -16.85 -18.41 -30.59
C GLN A 2 -15.85 -18.64 -29.43
N PHE A 3 -16.31 -19.16 -28.29
CA PHE A 3 -15.48 -19.59 -27.17
C PHE A 3 -16.14 -20.86 -26.59
N ASP A 4 -15.52 -22.02 -26.78
CA ASP A 4 -16.07 -23.30 -26.31
C ASP A 4 -15.71 -23.59 -24.83
N SER A 5 -14.85 -22.77 -24.21
CA SER A 5 -14.46 -22.92 -22.80
C SER A 5 -13.82 -21.66 -22.20
N PHE A 6 -13.87 -21.53 -20.87
CA PHE A 6 -13.15 -20.50 -20.10
C PHE A 6 -11.64 -20.46 -20.41
N SER A 7 -11.06 -21.62 -20.71
CA SER A 7 -9.66 -21.75 -21.12
C SER A 7 -9.38 -21.05 -22.46
N ASP A 8 -10.32 -21.08 -23.41
CA ASP A 8 -10.21 -20.38 -24.70
C ASP A 8 -10.36 -18.87 -24.56
N PHE A 9 -11.05 -18.41 -23.53
CA PHE A 9 -11.14 -16.99 -23.20
C PHE A 9 -9.82 -16.45 -22.63
N ILE A 10 -9.10 -17.25 -21.84
CA ILE A 10 -7.77 -16.91 -21.34
C ILE A 10 -6.68 -17.15 -22.39
N ALA A 11 -6.86 -18.15 -23.26
CA ALA A 11 -5.88 -18.49 -24.28
C ALA A 11 -6.09 -17.75 -25.61
N MET A 12 -7.27 -17.18 -25.89
CA MET A 12 -7.70 -16.48 -27.14
C MET A 12 -6.72 -16.65 -28.30
N GLY A 13 -6.57 -17.89 -28.81
CA GLY A 13 -5.72 -18.21 -29.97
C GLY A 13 -4.27 -17.72 -29.90
N GLY A 14 -3.67 -17.59 -28.71
CA GLY A 14 -2.29 -17.16 -28.47
C GLY A 14 -2.12 -15.73 -27.92
N TYR A 15 -3.17 -14.89 -27.91
CA TYR A 15 -3.05 -13.48 -27.53
C TYR A 15 -3.42 -13.18 -26.07
N GLY A 16 -4.14 -14.07 -25.40
CA GLY A 16 -4.63 -13.81 -24.05
C GLY A 16 -3.52 -13.63 -23.01
N PHE A 17 -2.33 -14.21 -23.24
CA PHE A 17 -1.15 -13.98 -22.40
C PHE A 17 -0.71 -12.51 -22.38
N TYR A 18 -0.72 -11.83 -23.54
CA TYR A 18 -0.33 -10.41 -23.64
C TYR A 18 -1.37 -9.49 -22.98
N VAL A 19 -2.65 -9.83 -23.10
CA VAL A 19 -3.74 -9.09 -22.45
C VAL A 19 -3.63 -9.22 -20.94
N TRP A 20 -3.47 -10.45 -20.43
CA TRP A 20 -3.30 -10.70 -19.00
C TRP A 20 -2.03 -10.08 -18.42
N LEU A 21 -0.92 -10.04 -19.17
CA LEU A 21 0.28 -9.30 -18.75
C LEU A 21 0.03 -7.80 -18.65
N SER A 22 -0.67 -7.21 -19.62
CA SER A 22 -0.98 -5.77 -19.60
C SER A 22 -1.94 -5.41 -18.45
N PHE A 23 -3.01 -6.19 -18.29
CA PHE A 23 -3.96 -6.02 -17.18
C PHE A 23 -3.31 -6.30 -15.82
N GLY A 24 -2.51 -7.37 -15.74
CA GLY A 24 -1.76 -7.74 -14.54
C GLY A 24 -0.73 -6.69 -14.15
N SER A 25 -0.01 -6.11 -15.12
CA SER A 25 0.93 -5.00 -14.92
C SER A 25 0.22 -3.75 -14.39
N CYS A 26 -0.90 -3.38 -15.00
CA CYS A 26 -1.73 -2.27 -14.54
C CYS A 26 -2.24 -2.50 -13.10
N ALA A 27 -2.77 -3.70 -12.82
CA ALA A 27 -3.22 -4.08 -11.49
C ALA A 27 -2.07 -4.06 -10.46
N LEU A 28 -0.87 -4.51 -10.84
CA LEU A 28 0.33 -4.45 -10.00
C LEU A 28 0.69 -3.01 -9.62
N ILE A 29 0.66 -2.09 -10.58
CA ILE A 29 0.94 -0.68 -10.34
C ILE A 29 -0.11 -0.09 -9.39
N LEU A 30 -1.39 -0.36 -9.63
CA LEU A 30 -2.48 0.11 -8.76
C LEU A 30 -2.37 -0.43 -7.33
N ILE A 31 -2.05 -1.73 -7.18
CA ILE A 31 -1.80 -2.35 -5.87
C ILE A 31 -0.59 -1.68 -5.20
N GLY A 32 0.50 -1.43 -5.95
CA GLY A 32 1.68 -0.74 -5.43
C GLY A 32 1.35 0.66 -4.90
N ILE A 33 0.53 1.43 -5.63
CA ILE A 33 0.07 2.76 -5.20
C ILE A 33 -0.82 2.66 -3.96
N LEU A 34 -1.77 1.72 -3.93
CA LEU A 34 -2.63 1.47 -2.78
C LEU A 34 -1.82 1.14 -1.52
N LEU A 35 -0.88 0.21 -1.64
CA LEU A 35 0.02 -0.17 -0.54
C LEU A 35 0.86 1.03 -0.08
N SER A 36 1.42 1.81 -1.01
CA SER A 36 2.15 3.03 -0.66
C SER A 36 1.27 4.00 0.11
N SER A 37 0.07 4.30 -0.39
CA SER A 37 -0.87 5.23 0.24
C SER A 37 -1.26 4.80 1.67
N LEU A 38 -1.49 3.51 1.89
CA LEU A 38 -1.74 2.96 3.22
C LEU A 38 -0.50 3.10 4.13
N ASN A 39 0.70 2.89 3.59
CA ASN A 39 1.94 2.99 4.34
C ASN A 39 2.35 4.44 4.65
N ASP A 40 2.02 5.38 3.75
CA ASP A 40 2.28 6.81 3.92
C ASP A 40 1.50 7.36 5.11
N THR A 41 0.27 6.90 5.32
CA THR A 41 -0.54 7.26 6.50
C THR A 41 0.14 6.81 7.80
N LYS A 42 0.70 5.59 7.82
CA LYS A 42 1.45 5.08 8.98
C LYS A 42 2.75 5.83 9.20
N ARG A 43 3.44 6.24 8.14
CA ARG A 43 4.68 7.03 8.21
C ARG A 43 4.45 8.41 8.83
N ILE A 44 3.39 9.10 8.42
CA ILE A 44 3.01 10.39 9.01
C ILE A 44 2.65 10.24 10.49
N LEU A 45 1.85 9.21 10.84
CA LEU A 45 1.49 8.99 12.24
C LEU A 45 2.70 8.64 13.12
N SER A 46 3.61 7.80 12.59
CA SER A 46 4.83 7.38 13.29
C SER A 46 5.78 8.55 13.58
N SER A 47 5.90 9.52 12.67
CA SER A 47 6.78 10.67 12.87
C SER A 47 6.21 11.67 13.88
N VAL A 48 4.89 11.75 14.00
CA VAL A 48 4.20 12.54 15.04
C VAL A 48 4.33 11.85 16.40
N GLN A 49 4.13 10.53 16.48
CA GLN A 49 4.23 9.77 17.73
C GLN A 49 5.61 9.95 18.39
N GLN A 50 6.69 9.89 17.60
CA GLN A 50 8.06 10.08 18.10
C GLN A 50 8.32 11.48 18.66
N GLN A 51 7.68 12.51 18.08
CA GLN A 51 7.78 13.88 18.58
C GLN A 51 6.99 14.05 19.89
N VAL A 52 5.78 13.48 19.96
CA VAL A 52 4.94 13.49 21.17
C VAL A 52 5.65 12.79 22.35
N ASP A 53 6.27 11.63 22.12
CA ASP A 53 7.03 10.92 23.17
C ASP A 53 8.23 11.72 23.69
N ARG A 54 8.88 12.49 22.82
CA ARG A 54 9.99 13.38 23.22
C ARG A 54 9.49 14.53 24.08
N GLU A 55 8.41 15.18 23.68
CA GLU A 55 7.82 16.28 24.45
C GLU A 55 7.26 15.81 25.79
N ALA A 56 6.67 14.61 25.84
CA ALA A 56 6.17 14.01 27.07
C ALA A 56 7.28 13.81 28.12
N ARG A 57 8.45 13.31 27.70
CA ARG A 57 9.61 13.14 28.59
C ARG A 57 10.13 14.47 29.14
N ILE A 58 10.18 15.51 28.31
CA ILE A 58 10.63 16.85 28.74
C ILE A 58 9.63 17.49 29.69
N LYS A 59 8.32 17.32 29.45
CA LYS A 59 7.27 17.79 30.36
C LYS A 59 7.33 17.09 31.72
N GLN A 60 7.54 15.78 31.75
CA GLN A 60 7.67 15.02 33.00
C GLN A 60 8.87 15.48 33.82
N ALA A 61 10.04 15.65 33.18
CA ALA A 61 11.23 16.18 33.87
C ALA A 61 11.02 17.61 34.40
N LYS A 62 10.25 18.46 33.69
CA LYS A 62 9.89 19.80 34.14
C LYS A 62 8.90 19.80 35.31
N GLN A 63 7.96 18.85 35.33
CA GLN A 63 7.03 18.70 36.45
C GLN A 63 7.74 18.18 37.69
N GLU A 64 8.62 17.18 37.58
CA GLU A 64 9.40 16.65 38.71
C GLU A 64 10.40 17.67 39.30
N GLN A 65 10.87 18.64 38.51
CA GLN A 65 11.72 19.74 39.00
C GLN A 65 10.93 20.91 39.61
N GLN A 66 9.60 20.94 39.46
CA GLN A 66 8.73 21.99 39.99
C GLN A 66 7.97 21.58 41.27
N VAL A 67 8.18 20.35 41.77
CA VAL A 67 7.68 19.88 43.09
C VAL A 67 8.82 19.87 44.09
#